data_AF-A0A7W8US07-F1
#
_entry.id   AF-A0A7W8US07-F1
#
_cell.length_a   1.000
_cell.length_b   1.000
_cell.length_c   1.000
_cell.angle_alpha   90.00
_cell.angle_beta   90.00
_cell.angle_gamma   90.00
#
_symmetry.space_group_name_H-M   'P 1'
#
loop_
_entity.id
_entity.type
_entity.pdbx_description
1 polymer ?
#
loop_
_entity_poly.entity_id
_entity_poly.type
_entity_poly.pdbx_seq_one_letter_code
_entity_poly.pdbx_strand_id
1 'polypeptide(L)'
;MIRPNALFVKSSDGVAWRQLQALWPTDGLLAPLETLRPWAALIVAPTLLQQVVEGVEPRMLRSALAQAKPYRFLESARDVAVALESIPLEAIAAALDMLMADRGEPQRTLERMHAAWLEGDLHAIQQIAVEAPMFNLAGIRQAILDVRNRAWAARLSELLDVRERTLVVVGALHLCGPGNLPDCLARPVQAVL
;
A
#
# COMPACT_ATOMS: atom_id res chain seq x y z
N MET A 1 13.46 26.33 8.55
CA MET A 1 12.95 25.23 7.70
C MET A 1 11.49 24.99 8.09
N ILE A 2 10.54 25.33 7.23
CA ILE A 2 9.10 25.14 7.52
C ILE A 2 8.84 23.62 7.52
N ARG A 3 8.24 23.09 8.60
CA ARG A 3 7.92 21.66 8.66
C ARG A 3 6.92 21.34 7.53
N PRO A 4 7.11 20.26 6.76
CA PRO A 4 6.20 19.90 5.65
C PRO A 4 4.73 19.86 6.05
N ASN A 5 4.44 19.43 7.28
CA ASN A 5 3.08 19.36 7.82
C ASN A 5 2.45 20.73 8.09
N ALA A 6 3.23 21.78 8.34
CA ALA A 6 2.68 23.12 8.58
C ALA A 6 2.05 23.72 7.31
N LEU A 7 2.52 23.32 6.13
CA LEU A 7 1.91 23.70 4.85
C LEU A 7 0.67 22.84 4.58
N PHE A 8 0.76 21.53 4.82
CA PHE A 8 -0.35 20.59 4.67
C PHE A 8 -1.55 20.89 5.57
N VAL A 9 -1.30 21.22 6.85
CA VAL A 9 -2.35 21.57 7.83
C VAL A 9 -3.00 22.93 7.52
N LYS A 10 -2.28 23.82 6.83
CA LYS A 10 -2.85 25.09 6.36
C LYS A 10 -3.65 24.95 5.06
N SER A 11 -3.33 23.96 4.23
CA SER A 11 -3.99 23.73 2.94
C SER A 11 -5.17 22.77 3.00
N SER A 12 -5.22 21.90 4.00
CA SER A 12 -6.43 21.16 4.39
C SER A 12 -7.23 22.03 5.37
N ASP A 13 -8.56 21.96 5.39
CA ASP A 13 -9.40 22.73 6.33
C ASP A 13 -9.14 22.36 7.82
N GLY A 14 -8.13 21.54 8.09
CA GLY A 14 -7.59 21.19 9.40
C GLY A 14 -8.49 20.29 10.24
N VAL A 15 -9.75 20.10 9.84
CA VAL A 15 -10.74 19.28 10.56
C VAL A 15 -10.31 17.82 10.53
N ALA A 16 -10.09 17.23 9.35
CA ALA A 16 -9.67 15.83 9.26
C ALA A 16 -8.31 15.59 9.92
N TRP A 17 -7.37 16.54 9.81
CA TRP A 17 -6.09 16.43 10.49
C TRP A 17 -6.23 16.41 12.02
N ARG A 18 -7.05 17.29 12.60
CA ARG A 18 -7.34 17.29 14.05
C ARG A 18 -8.03 16.00 14.48
N GLN A 19 -8.97 15.50 13.68
CA GLN A 19 -9.66 14.24 13.95
C GLN A 19 -8.70 13.05 13.90
N LEU A 20 -7.80 13.02 12.91
CA LEU A 20 -6.75 12.01 12.82
C LEU A 20 -5.78 12.11 14.00
N GLN A 21 -5.38 13.32 14.39
CA GLN A 21 -4.51 13.54 15.55
C GLN A 21 -5.13 12.99 16.84
N ALA A 22 -6.44 13.12 17.02
CA ALA A 22 -7.15 12.58 18.18
C ALA A 22 -7.22 11.04 18.19
N LEU A 23 -7.09 10.39 17.03
CA LEU A 23 -7.05 8.92 16.90
C LEU A 23 -5.62 8.36 16.88
N TRP A 24 -4.62 9.23 16.69
CA TRP A 24 -3.25 8.81 16.51
C TRP A 24 -2.68 8.25 17.82
N PRO A 25 -2.11 7.02 17.82
CA PRO A 25 -1.51 6.46 19.02
C PRO A 25 -0.38 7.36 19.55
N THR A 26 -0.47 7.74 20.82
CA THR A 26 0.56 8.53 21.51
C THR A 26 1.69 7.66 22.07
N ASP A 27 1.38 6.38 22.30
CA ASP A 27 2.31 5.39 22.80
C ASP A 27 2.50 4.28 21.76
N GLY A 28 3.74 3.82 21.56
CA GLY A 28 4.06 2.70 20.68
C GLY A 28 5.12 3.00 19.62
N LEU A 29 5.09 2.24 18.52
CA LEU A 29 6.10 2.27 17.46
C LEU A 29 5.90 3.38 16.43
N LEU A 30 4.74 4.04 16.42
CA LEU A 30 4.45 5.12 15.48
C LEU A 30 5.05 6.42 16.00
N ALA A 31 5.77 7.14 15.12
CA ALA A 31 6.20 8.49 15.42
C ALA A 31 4.98 9.42 15.56
N PRO A 32 5.10 10.54 16.31
CA PRO A 32 4.03 11.52 16.43
C PRO A 32 3.58 12.03 15.05
N LEU A 33 2.26 12.15 14.85
CA LEU A 33 1.66 12.52 13.57
C LEU A 33 2.28 13.79 12.96
N GLU A 34 2.56 14.80 13.79
CA GLU A 34 3.14 16.08 13.38
C GLU A 34 4.59 15.97 12.87
N THR A 35 5.26 14.84 13.11
CA THR A 35 6.63 14.58 12.65
C THR A 35 6.68 13.76 11.36
N LEU A 36 5.58 13.11 11.00
CA LEU A 36 5.48 12.25 9.83
C LEU A 36 5.40 13.05 8.53
N ARG A 37 5.80 12.45 7.42
CA ARG A 37 5.48 13.00 6.09
C ARG A 37 3.97 12.83 5.84
N PRO A 38 3.32 13.74 5.09
CA PRO A 38 1.88 13.62 4.80
C PRO A 38 1.49 12.28 4.18
N TRP A 39 2.32 11.73 3.29
CA TRP A 39 2.08 10.42 2.69
C TRP A 39 2.12 9.29 3.71
N ALA A 40 2.91 9.40 4.78
CA ALA A 40 2.98 8.38 5.81
C ALA A 40 1.69 8.37 6.64
N ALA A 41 1.12 9.57 6.91
CA ALA A 41 -0.20 9.68 7.50
C ALA A 41 -1.28 9.04 6.61
N LEU A 42 -1.23 9.25 5.29
CA LEU A 42 -2.14 8.59 4.33
C LEU A 42 -2.08 7.06 4.42
N ILE A 43 -0.89 6.47 4.50
CA ILE A 43 -0.73 5.01 4.53
C ILE A 43 -1.15 4.41 5.87
N VAL A 44 -0.83 5.08 6.98
CA VAL A 44 -1.06 4.54 8.33
C VAL A 44 -2.48 4.82 8.83
N ALA A 45 -3.09 5.95 8.49
CA ALA A 45 -4.39 6.34 9.05
C ALA A 45 -5.51 5.29 8.83
N PRO A 46 -5.65 4.66 7.64
CA PRO A 46 -6.66 3.62 7.45
C PRO A 46 -6.42 2.37 8.31
N THR A 47 -5.16 2.02 8.60
CA THR A 47 -4.84 0.81 9.36
C THR A 47 -5.19 0.93 10.84
N LEU A 48 -5.22 2.16 11.37
CA LEU A 48 -5.72 2.45 12.72
C LEU A 48 -7.23 2.16 12.88
N LEU A 49 -7.96 2.10 11.76
CA LEU A 49 -9.41 1.87 11.72
C LEU A 49 -9.75 0.43 11.30
N GLN A 50 -8.74 -0.40 11.06
CA GLN A 50 -8.90 -1.79 10.64
C GLN A 50 -8.61 -2.75 11.79
N GLN A 51 -9.37 -3.84 11.84
CA GLN A 51 -9.07 -4.99 12.67
C GLN A 51 -8.16 -5.93 11.88
N VAL A 52 -6.86 -5.69 11.97
CA VAL A 52 -5.85 -6.47 11.25
C VAL A 52 -5.32 -7.63 12.09
N VAL A 53 -5.07 -8.75 11.43
CA VAL A 53 -4.26 -9.85 11.95
C VAL A 53 -2.88 -9.82 11.29
N GLU A 54 -1.96 -10.66 11.79
CA GLU A 54 -0.65 -10.79 11.17
C GLU A 54 -0.77 -11.21 9.69
N GLY A 55 -0.18 -10.40 8.80
CA GLY A 55 -0.20 -10.63 7.36
C GLY A 55 0.73 -11.75 6.87
N VAL A 56 0.74 -11.97 5.56
CA VAL A 56 1.51 -13.04 4.90
C VAL A 56 3.03 -12.83 5.02
N GLU A 57 3.51 -11.60 4.86
CA GLU A 57 4.95 -11.32 4.79
C GLU A 57 5.72 -11.75 6.05
N PRO A 58 5.35 -11.36 7.29
CA PRO A 58 6.06 -11.81 8.49
C PRO A 58 6.11 -13.34 8.63
N ARG A 59 5.03 -14.02 8.24
CA ARG A 59 4.95 -15.49 8.26
C ARG A 59 5.91 -16.12 7.25
N MET A 60 5.95 -15.59 6.03
CA MET A 60 6.86 -16.05 4.98
C MET A 60 8.32 -15.78 5.32
N LEU A 61 8.62 -14.62 5.92
CA LEU A 61 9.97 -14.28 6.37
C LEU A 61 10.45 -15.24 7.46
N ARG A 62 9.62 -15.52 8.48
CA ARG A 62 9.96 -16.54 9.50
C ARG A 62 10.16 -17.92 8.90
N SER A 63 9.33 -18.31 7.94
CA SER A 63 9.44 -19.58 7.22
C SER A 63 10.75 -19.68 6.43
N ALA A 64 11.15 -18.60 5.73
CA ALA A 64 12.41 -18.54 5.00
C ALA A 64 13.62 -18.64 5.94
N LEU A 65 13.60 -17.89 7.05
CA LEU A 65 14.64 -17.93 8.09
C LEU A 65 14.78 -19.33 8.71
N ALA A 66 13.67 -19.96 9.10
CA ALA A 66 13.66 -21.30 9.68
C ALA A 66 14.20 -22.37 8.73
N GLN A 67 14.03 -22.18 7.42
CA GLN A 67 14.52 -23.09 6.38
C GLN A 67 15.89 -22.67 5.81
N ALA A 68 16.53 -21.63 6.35
CA ALA A 68 17.75 -21.04 5.81
C ALA A 68 17.66 -20.70 4.30
N LYS A 69 16.46 -20.32 3.82
CA LYS A 69 16.24 -19.92 2.43
C LYS A 69 16.70 -18.48 2.23
N PRO A 70 17.48 -18.18 1.16
CA PRO A 70 17.81 -16.81 0.83
C PRO A 70 16.54 -16.04 0.48
N TYR A 71 16.44 -14.79 0.93
CA TYR A 71 15.36 -13.88 0.59
C TYR A 71 15.92 -12.49 0.28
N ARG A 72 15.17 -11.72 -0.50
CA ARG A 72 15.48 -10.34 -0.87
C ARG A 72 14.18 -9.55 -0.91
N PHE A 73 14.24 -8.26 -0.61
CA PHE A 73 13.12 -7.35 -0.79
C PHE A 73 13.08 -6.82 -2.23
N LEU A 74 11.88 -6.62 -2.78
CA LEU A 74 11.70 -6.04 -4.12
C LEU A 74 12.00 -4.55 -4.16
N GLU A 75 12.02 -3.87 -3.01
CA GLU A 75 12.26 -2.44 -2.84
C GLU A 75 12.88 -2.13 -1.48
N SER A 76 13.47 -0.94 -1.36
CA SER A 76 13.92 -0.39 -0.09
C SER A 76 12.90 0.57 0.51
N ALA A 77 13.01 0.85 1.81
CA ALA A 77 12.19 1.89 2.45
C ALA A 77 12.34 3.27 1.79
N ARG A 78 13.54 3.57 1.24
CA ARG A 78 13.77 4.80 0.48
C ARG A 78 13.01 4.79 -0.85
N ASP A 79 12.98 3.67 -1.56
CA ASP A 79 12.26 3.54 -2.83
C ASP A 79 10.75 3.80 -2.62
N VAL A 80 10.18 3.21 -1.56
CA VAL A 80 8.79 3.44 -1.14
C VAL A 80 8.55 4.91 -0.84
N ALA A 81 9.40 5.52 -0.01
CA ALA A 81 9.25 6.93 0.35
C ALA A 81 9.30 7.84 -0.88
N VAL A 82 10.25 7.62 -1.81
CA VAL A 82 10.35 8.41 -3.06
C VAL A 82 9.09 8.28 -3.91
N ALA A 83 8.53 7.07 -4.05
CA ALA A 83 7.29 6.87 -4.78
C ALA A 83 6.11 7.60 -4.11
N LEU A 84 5.98 7.51 -2.79
CA LEU A 84 4.88 8.13 -2.05
C LEU A 84 5.03 9.66 -1.92
N GLU A 85 6.24 10.20 -2.01
CA GLU A 85 6.49 11.64 -2.06
C GLU A 85 5.97 12.32 -3.35
N SER A 86 5.69 11.55 -4.41
CA SER A 86 5.10 12.11 -5.63
C SER A 86 3.59 12.35 -5.53
N ILE A 87 2.94 11.94 -4.43
CA ILE A 87 1.50 12.15 -4.26
C ILE A 87 1.25 13.64 -3.96
N PRO A 88 0.38 14.32 -4.73
CA PRO A 88 0.02 15.72 -4.47
C PRO A 88 -0.56 15.92 -3.06
N LEU A 89 -0.19 17.01 -2.39
CA LEU A 89 -0.65 17.28 -1.03
C LEU A 89 -2.18 17.41 -0.95
N GLU A 90 -2.78 18.02 -1.96
CA GLU A 90 -4.23 18.15 -2.14
C GLU A 90 -4.92 16.79 -2.27
N ALA A 91 -4.29 15.80 -2.93
CA ALA A 91 -4.81 14.44 -3.00
C ALA A 91 -4.73 13.74 -1.63
N ILE A 92 -3.63 13.95 -0.89
CA ILE A 92 -3.49 13.43 0.48
C ILE A 92 -4.55 14.05 1.40
N ALA A 93 -4.77 15.36 1.32
CA ALA A 93 -5.76 16.06 2.12
C ALA A 93 -7.17 15.51 1.84
N ALA A 94 -7.56 15.43 0.56
CA ALA A 94 -8.85 14.88 0.16
C ALA A 94 -9.04 13.42 0.62
N ALA A 95 -7.98 12.60 0.54
CA ALA A 95 -8.04 11.21 1.03
C ALA A 95 -8.27 11.14 2.54
N LEU A 96 -7.61 11.99 3.33
CA LEU A 96 -7.82 12.05 4.78
C LEU A 96 -9.21 12.60 5.14
N ASP A 97 -9.73 13.57 4.38
CA ASP A 97 -11.10 14.06 4.56
C ASP A 97 -12.13 12.95 4.28
N MET A 98 -11.97 12.20 3.19
CA MET A 98 -12.80 11.03 2.87
C MET A 98 -12.74 9.97 3.98
N LEU A 99 -11.54 9.65 4.46
CA LEU A 99 -11.33 8.69 5.54
C LEU A 99 -12.05 9.12 6.84
N MET A 100 -12.02 10.41 7.16
CA MET A 100 -12.68 10.93 8.36
C MET A 100 -14.19 11.04 8.20
N ALA A 101 -14.69 11.26 6.98
CA ALA A 101 -16.12 11.25 6.68
C ALA A 101 -16.75 9.86 6.82
N ASP A 102 -16.02 8.78 6.50
CA ASP A 102 -16.46 7.40 6.68
C ASP A 102 -15.35 6.50 7.24
N ARG A 103 -15.24 6.50 8.57
CA ARG A 103 -14.23 5.72 9.30
C ARG A 103 -14.43 4.21 9.21
N GLY A 104 -15.59 3.74 8.76
CA GLY A 104 -15.87 2.31 8.60
C GLY A 104 -15.45 1.76 7.23
N GLU A 105 -15.20 2.64 6.25
CA GLU A 105 -14.83 2.24 4.89
C GLU A 105 -13.56 1.36 4.85
N PRO A 106 -12.46 1.67 5.58
CA PRO A 106 -11.26 0.86 5.52
C PRO A 106 -11.48 -0.60 5.95
N GLN A 107 -12.30 -0.83 6.97
CA GLN A 107 -12.61 -2.17 7.45
C GLN A 107 -13.49 -2.93 6.45
N ARG A 108 -14.54 -2.28 5.91
CA ARG A 108 -15.41 -2.91 4.91
C ARG A 108 -14.65 -3.27 3.64
N THR A 109 -13.75 -2.40 3.19
CA THR A 109 -12.92 -2.65 2.01
C THR A 109 -11.93 -3.79 2.25
N LEU A 110 -11.31 -3.86 3.44
CA LEU A 110 -10.45 -4.97 3.83
C LEU A 110 -11.21 -6.31 3.82
N GLU A 111 -12.38 -6.37 4.43
CA GLU A 111 -13.20 -7.59 4.50
C GLU A 111 -13.64 -8.07 3.12
N ARG A 112 -14.10 -7.16 2.25
CA ARG A 112 -14.48 -7.47 0.87
C ARG A 112 -13.29 -8.00 0.06
N MET A 113 -12.12 -7.34 0.15
CA MET A 113 -10.92 -7.79 -0.55
C MET A 113 -10.43 -9.14 -0.03
N HIS A 114 -10.52 -9.38 1.28
CA HIS A 114 -10.14 -10.65 1.89
C HIS A 114 -11.05 -11.79 1.42
N ALA A 115 -12.37 -11.58 1.36
CA ALA A 115 -13.30 -12.58 0.84
C ALA A 115 -12.99 -12.94 -0.62
N ALA A 116 -12.81 -11.94 -1.49
CA ALA A 116 -12.43 -12.15 -2.88
C ALA A 116 -11.07 -12.86 -3.03
N TRP A 117 -10.11 -12.54 -2.15
CA TRP A 117 -8.80 -13.19 -2.14
C TRP A 117 -8.88 -14.68 -1.80
N LEU A 118 -9.75 -15.08 -0.85
CA LEU A 118 -9.94 -16.48 -0.49
C LEU A 118 -10.58 -17.29 -1.63
N GLU A 119 -11.37 -16.65 -2.49
CA GLU A 119 -11.97 -17.25 -3.68
C GLU A 119 -11.04 -17.21 -4.91
N GLY A 120 -9.89 -16.54 -4.80
CA GLY A 120 -8.98 -16.32 -5.93
C GLY A 120 -9.50 -15.34 -6.99
N ASP A 121 -10.52 -14.54 -6.66
CA ASP A 121 -11.16 -13.60 -7.58
C ASP A 121 -10.40 -12.27 -7.65
N LEU A 122 -9.34 -12.23 -8.46
CA LEU A 122 -8.58 -11.01 -8.73
C LEU A 122 -9.40 -9.93 -9.45
N HIS A 123 -10.48 -10.30 -10.15
CA HIS A 123 -11.35 -9.31 -10.79
C HIS A 123 -12.19 -8.57 -9.75
N ALA A 124 -12.77 -9.28 -8.79
CA ALA A 124 -13.49 -8.66 -7.67
C ALA A 124 -12.57 -7.76 -6.84
N ILE A 125 -11.33 -8.19 -6.55
CA ILE A 125 -10.35 -7.34 -5.85
C ILE A 125 -10.09 -6.04 -6.62
N GLN A 126 -9.94 -6.12 -7.94
CA GLN A 126 -9.79 -4.94 -8.79
C GLN A 126 -11.02 -4.01 -8.71
N GLN A 127 -12.24 -4.55 -8.80
CA GLN A 127 -13.46 -3.74 -8.73
C GLN A 127 -13.56 -3.00 -7.40
N ILE A 128 -13.30 -3.70 -6.29
CA ILE A 128 -13.29 -3.10 -4.95
C ILE A 128 -12.27 -1.95 -4.87
N ALA A 129 -11.08 -2.12 -5.47
CA ALA A 129 -10.06 -1.08 -5.50
C ALA A 129 -10.46 0.15 -6.35
N VAL A 130 -11.17 -0.06 -7.45
CA VAL A 130 -11.68 1.02 -8.32
C VAL A 130 -12.83 1.78 -7.65
N GLU A 131 -13.67 1.08 -6.89
CA GLU A 131 -14.76 1.68 -6.14
C GLU A 131 -14.27 2.56 -4.97
N ALA A 132 -13.11 2.22 -4.39
CA ALA A 132 -12.52 2.96 -3.28
C ALA A 132 -12.12 4.38 -3.72
N PRO A 133 -12.81 5.44 -3.24
CA PRO A 133 -12.64 6.80 -3.77
C PRO A 133 -11.20 7.33 -3.70
N MET A 134 -10.44 6.91 -2.67
CA MET A 134 -9.04 7.31 -2.50
C MET A 134 -8.16 6.90 -3.68
N PHE A 135 -8.37 5.72 -4.28
CA PHE A 135 -7.53 5.26 -5.39
C PHE A 135 -7.76 6.05 -6.69
N ASN A 136 -8.86 6.79 -6.77
CA ASN A 136 -9.19 7.65 -7.91
C ASN A 136 -8.62 9.07 -7.76
N LEU A 137 -8.01 9.40 -6.62
CA LEU A 137 -7.33 10.68 -6.42
C LEU A 137 -5.99 10.70 -7.16
N ALA A 138 -5.63 11.87 -7.68
CA ALA A 138 -4.45 12.06 -8.51
C ALA A 138 -3.18 11.53 -7.83
N GLY A 139 -2.41 10.71 -8.55
CA GLY A 139 -1.12 10.22 -8.12
C GLY A 139 -1.13 9.08 -7.08
N ILE A 140 -2.25 8.81 -6.39
CA ILE A 140 -2.29 7.79 -5.32
C ILE A 140 -2.06 6.39 -5.89
N ARG A 141 -2.88 5.95 -6.85
CA ARG A 141 -2.70 4.63 -7.50
C ARG A 141 -1.32 4.50 -8.14
N GLN A 142 -0.84 5.56 -8.78
CA GLN A 142 0.46 5.57 -9.44
C GLN A 142 1.61 5.35 -8.46
N ALA A 143 1.59 6.04 -7.33
CA ALA A 143 2.62 5.94 -6.29
C ALA A 143 2.57 4.60 -5.55
N ILE A 144 1.37 4.12 -5.22
CA ILE A 144 1.18 2.88 -4.44
C ILE A 144 1.38 1.63 -5.29
N LEU A 145 1.02 1.66 -6.58
CA LEU A 145 1.03 0.47 -7.44
C LEU A 145 1.95 0.64 -8.65
N ASP A 146 1.64 1.57 -9.57
CA ASP A 146 2.22 1.55 -10.92
C ASP A 146 3.75 1.72 -10.96
N VAL A 147 4.27 2.68 -10.20
CA VAL A 147 5.71 2.94 -10.14
C VAL A 147 6.44 1.73 -9.56
N ARG A 148 5.86 1.12 -8.52
CA ARG A 148 6.42 -0.04 -7.83
C ARG A 148 6.36 -1.29 -8.71
N ASN A 149 5.24 -1.55 -9.38
CA ASN A 149 5.09 -2.67 -10.33
C ASN A 149 6.15 -2.63 -11.42
N ARG A 150 6.37 -1.47 -12.05
CA ARG A 150 7.40 -1.32 -13.09
C ARG A 150 8.81 -1.53 -12.55
N ALA A 151 9.12 -0.93 -11.39
CA ALA A 151 10.44 -1.09 -10.76
C ALA A 151 10.72 -2.54 -10.36
N TRP A 152 9.73 -3.22 -9.79
CA TRP A 152 9.84 -4.62 -9.39
C TRP A 152 9.92 -5.54 -10.61
N ALA A 153 9.15 -5.30 -11.66
CA ALA A 153 9.21 -6.10 -12.88
C ALA A 153 10.59 -6.06 -13.53
N ALA A 154 11.24 -4.89 -13.56
CA ALA A 154 12.62 -4.76 -14.03
C ALA A 154 13.58 -5.64 -13.21
N ARG A 155 13.52 -5.56 -11.87
CA ARG A 155 14.36 -6.36 -10.96
C ARG A 155 14.08 -7.86 -11.06
N LEU A 156 12.82 -8.24 -11.18
CA LEU A 156 12.40 -9.63 -11.31
C LEU A 156 12.78 -10.23 -12.66
N SER A 157 12.79 -9.43 -13.74
CA SER A 157 13.19 -9.89 -15.06
C SER A 157 14.62 -10.44 -15.09
N GLU A 158 15.51 -9.89 -14.26
CA GLU A 158 16.89 -10.39 -14.08
C GLU A 158 16.93 -11.78 -13.42
N LEU A 159 15.90 -12.15 -12.66
CA LEU A 159 15.81 -13.44 -11.94
C LEU A 159 15.12 -14.52 -12.78
N LEU A 160 14.40 -14.16 -13.83
CA LEU A 160 13.63 -15.10 -14.65
C LEU A 160 14.50 -16.07 -15.47
N ASP A 161 15.74 -15.68 -15.77
CA ASP A 161 16.68 -16.52 -16.52
C ASP A 161 17.49 -17.47 -15.61
N VAL A 162 17.26 -17.40 -14.30
CA VAL A 162 17.90 -18.27 -13.31
C VAL A 162 17.09 -19.56 -13.13
N ARG A 163 17.76 -20.71 -13.02
CA ARG A 163 17.10 -22.03 -12.85
C ARG A 163 16.44 -22.25 -11.47
N GLU A 164 16.59 -21.31 -10.56
CA GLU A 164 16.15 -21.43 -9.18
C GLU A 164 14.64 -21.12 -9.06
N ARG A 165 13.89 -22.03 -8.43
CA ARG A 165 12.46 -21.81 -8.18
C ARG A 165 12.27 -20.70 -7.16
N THR A 166 11.85 -19.54 -7.63
CA THR A 166 11.66 -18.33 -6.82
C THR A 166 10.18 -18.14 -6.45
N LEU A 167 9.90 -17.89 -5.17
CA LEU A 167 8.59 -17.44 -4.70
C LEU A 167 8.63 -15.91 -4.53
N VAL A 168 7.72 -15.21 -5.19
CA VAL A 168 7.55 -13.75 -5.05
C VAL A 168 6.29 -13.50 -4.21
N VAL A 169 6.43 -12.73 -3.13
CA VAL A 169 5.34 -12.39 -2.22
C VAL A 169 5.06 -10.89 -2.33
N VAL A 170 3.86 -10.51 -2.76
CA VAL A 170 3.40 -9.13 -2.94
C VAL A 170 1.97 -8.97 -2.45
N GLY A 171 1.54 -7.73 -2.20
CA GLY A 171 0.14 -7.45 -1.88
C GLY A 171 -0.81 -7.74 -3.06
N ALA A 172 -2.04 -8.14 -2.75
CA ALA A 172 -3.02 -8.59 -3.75
C ALA A 172 -3.26 -7.58 -4.89
N LEU A 173 -3.30 -6.28 -4.58
CA LEU A 173 -3.49 -5.23 -5.57
C LEU A 173 -2.38 -5.13 -6.62
N HIS A 174 -1.20 -5.71 -6.37
CA HIS A 174 -0.13 -5.79 -7.37
C HIS A 174 -0.38 -6.89 -8.42
N LEU A 175 -1.41 -7.73 -8.25
CA LEU A 175 -1.71 -8.86 -9.14
C LEU A 175 -2.93 -8.62 -10.04
N CYS A 176 -3.63 -7.49 -9.90
CA CYS A 176 -4.90 -7.25 -10.60
C CYS A 176 -4.98 -5.87 -11.26
N GLY A 177 -5.82 -5.77 -12.28
CA GLY A 177 -6.05 -4.55 -13.06
C GLY A 177 -4.92 -4.18 -14.02
N PRO A 178 -5.11 -3.15 -14.85
CA PRO A 178 -4.15 -2.79 -15.89
C PRO A 178 -2.80 -2.34 -15.31
N GLY A 179 -1.69 -2.86 -15.86
CA GLY A 179 -0.36 -2.49 -15.39
C GLY A 179 -0.02 -3.10 -14.03
N ASN A 180 -0.67 -4.21 -13.68
CA ASN A 180 -0.26 -5.05 -12.56
C ASN A 180 1.17 -5.60 -12.78
N LEU A 181 1.74 -6.21 -11.75
CA LEU A 181 3.10 -6.76 -11.82
C LEU A 181 3.25 -7.84 -12.91
N PRO A 182 2.36 -8.85 -13.02
CA PRO A 182 2.34 -9.78 -14.15
C PRO A 182 2.37 -9.12 -15.54
N ASP A 183 1.53 -8.10 -15.77
CA ASP A 183 1.50 -7.35 -17.03
C ASP A 183 2.86 -6.70 -17.30
N CYS A 184 3.46 -6.08 -16.29
CA CYS A 184 4.76 -5.42 -16.39
C CYS A 184 5.92 -6.41 -16.66
N LEU A 185 5.81 -7.65 -16.20
CA LEU A 185 6.78 -8.71 -16.51
C LEU A 185 6.71 -9.14 -17.97
N ALA A 186 5.56 -8.98 -18.62
CA ALA A 186 5.33 -9.35 -20.01
C ALA A 186 5.73 -10.81 -20.33
N ARG A 187 5.41 -11.74 -19.42
CA ARG A 187 5.66 -13.18 -19.57
C ARG A 187 4.37 -13.99 -19.45
N PRO A 188 4.31 -15.20 -20.02
CA PRO A 188 3.20 -16.11 -19.79
C PRO A 188 3.06 -16.41 -18.30
N VAL A 189 1.84 -16.29 -17.78
CA VAL A 189 1.49 -16.63 -16.41
C VAL A 189 0.54 -17.81 -16.43
N GLN A 190 0.87 -18.83 -15.64
CA GLN A 190 -0.03 -19.94 -15.37
C GLN A 190 -0.56 -19.80 -13.95
N ALA A 191 -1.87 -19.65 -13.80
CA ALA A 191 -2.49 -19.73 -12.50
C ALA A 191 -2.30 -21.16 -11.94
N VAL A 192 -1.82 -21.23 -10.71
CA VAL A 192 -1.73 -22.50 -9.96
C VAL A 192 -3.01 -22.58 -9.13
N LEU A 193 -3.99 -23.33 -9.64
CA LEU A 193 -5.26 -23.64 -8.96
C LEU A 193 -5.14 -24.94 -8.17
#